data_AF-A0A936C1E0-F1
#
_entry.id   AF-A0A936C1E0-F1
#
_cell.length_a   1.000
_cell.length_b   1.000
_cell.length_c   1.000
_cell.angle_alpha   90.00
_cell.angle_beta   90.00
_cell.angle_gamma   90.00
#
_symmetry.space_group_name_H-M   'P 1'
#
loop_
_entity.id
_entity.type
_entity.pdbx_description
1 polymer ?
#
loop_
_entity_poly.entity_id
_entity_poly.type
_entity_poly.pdbx_seq_one_letter_code
_entity_poly.pdbx_strand_id
1 'polypeptide(L)' 'MNLYSQMIRETMARNGRVGAADPRHVEGWMRIEHGCLDGLSRSQFDVEVRIALECIAAAPLADSEALATSYGL' A
#
# COMPACT_ATOMS: atom_id res chain seq x y z
N MET A 1 -8.15 3.56 13.11
CA MET A 1 -7.16 4.02 12.12
C MET A 1 -5.95 3.12 12.28
N ASN A 2 -5.64 2.29 11.28
CA ASN A 2 -4.59 1.26 11.35
C ASN A 2 -3.19 1.88 11.23
N LEU A 3 -2.19 1.34 11.93
CA LEU A 3 -0.81 1.82 11.98
C LEU A 3 -0.19 1.88 10.57
N TYR A 4 -0.38 0.81 9.78
CA TYR A 4 0.16 0.74 8.42
C TYR A 4 -0.45 1.78 7.49
N SER A 5 -1.76 2.02 7.56
CA SER A 5 -2.40 3.05 6.74
C SER A 5 -1.82 4.44 7.01
N GLN A 6 -1.42 4.74 8.25
CA GLN A 6 -0.71 5.99 8.57
C GLN A 6 0.71 5.99 8.00
N MET A 7 1.49 4.92 8.19
CA MET A 7 2.85 4.82 7.65
C MET A 7 2.88 4.92 6.12
N ILE A 8 1.91 4.31 5.44
CA ILE A 8 1.74 4.39 3.99
C ILE A 8 1.43 5.82 3.57
N ARG A 9 0.50 6.51 4.24
CA ARG A 9 0.21 7.93 3.97
C ARG A 9 1.45 8.80 4.09
N GLU A 10 2.21 8.65 5.17
CA GLU A 10 3.44 9.40 5.39
C GLU A 10 4.48 9.08 4.31
N THR A 11 4.58 7.82 3.89
CA THR A 11 5.49 7.39 2.83
C THR A 11 5.11 7.97 1.47
N MET A 12 3.82 7.93 1.11
CA MET A 12 3.30 8.58 -0.09
C MET A 12 3.56 10.09 -0.06
N ALA A 13 3.40 10.74 1.10
CA ALA A 13 3.68 12.16 1.25
C ALA A 13 5.17 12.49 1.04
N ARG A 14 6.09 11.71 1.64
CA ARG A 14 7.54 11.86 1.42
C ARG A 14 7.93 11.71 -0.05
N ASN A 15 7.23 10.85 -0.78
CA ASN A 15 7.47 10.58 -2.19
C ASN A 15 6.73 11.53 -3.15
N GLY A 16 6.01 12.55 -2.64
CA GLY A 16 5.25 13.49 -3.46
C GLY A 16 4.02 12.88 -4.15
N ARG A 17 3.48 11.78 -3.63
CA ARG A 17 2.34 11.01 -4.17
C ARG A 17 1.09 11.13 -3.29
N VAL A 18 0.90 12.29 -2.64
CA VAL A 18 -0.25 12.52 -1.75
C VAL A 18 -1.56 12.31 -2.52
N GLY A 19 -2.44 11.46 -1.98
CA GLY A 19 -3.75 11.19 -2.57
C GLY A 19 -3.74 10.36 -3.86
N ALA A 20 -2.59 9.77 -4.24
CA ALA A 20 -2.50 8.95 -5.45
C ALA A 20 -3.31 7.64 -5.35
N ALA A 21 -3.50 7.10 -4.14
CA ALA A 21 -4.30 5.91 -3.88
C ALA A 21 -4.83 5.89 -2.44
N ASP A 22 -5.82 5.04 -2.17
CA ASP A 22 -6.24 4.71 -0.80
C ASP A 22 -5.13 3.87 -0.13
N PRO A 23 -4.65 4.24 1.07
CA PRO A 23 -3.66 3.46 1.80
C PRO A 23 -4.04 2.00 2.04
N ARG A 24 -5.35 1.68 2.12
CA ARG A 24 -5.85 0.31 2.27
C ARG A 24 -5.55 -0.54 1.03
N HIS A 25 -5.67 0.06 -0.15
CA HIS A 25 -5.33 -0.60 -1.42
C HIS A 25 -3.83 -0.86 -1.48
N VAL A 26 -3.02 0.14 -1.11
CA VAL A 26 -1.56 0.00 -1.06
C VAL A 26 -1.16 -1.12 -0.09
N GLU A 27 -1.73 -1.15 1.10
CA GLU A 27 -1.48 -2.20 2.08
C GLU A 27 -1.87 -3.58 1.57
N GLY A 28 -3.03 -3.71 0.90
CA GLY A 28 -3.46 -4.96 0.29
C GLY A 28 -2.47 -5.49 -0.76
N TRP A 29 -1.97 -4.61 -1.63
CA TRP A 29 -0.96 -4.97 -2.63
C TRP A 29 0.38 -5.36 -2.00
N MET A 30 0.85 -4.62 -1.00
CA MET A 30 2.08 -4.97 -0.27
C MET A 30 1.95 -6.33 0.41
N ARG A 31 0.75 -6.68 0.91
CA ARG A 31 0.50 -7.96 1.60
C ARG A 31 0.47 -9.19 0.70
N ILE A 32 0.34 -9.01 -0.63
CA ILE A 32 0.49 -10.12 -1.58
C ILE A 32 1.92 -10.68 -1.52
N GLU A 33 2.92 -9.80 -1.50
CA GLU A 33 4.33 -10.20 -1.43
C GLU A 33 4.78 -10.45 0.02
N HIS A 34 4.31 -9.61 0.96
CA HIS A 34 4.73 -9.64 2.35
C HIS A 34 3.56 -9.96 3.27
N GLY A 35 3.44 -11.21 3.73
CA GLY A 35 2.35 -11.62 4.63
C GLY A 35 2.20 -10.77 5.90
N CYS A 36 3.26 -10.07 6.34
CA CYS A 36 3.23 -8.98 7.31
C CYS A 36 4.26 -7.90 6.94
N LEU A 37 3.97 -6.63 7.28
CA LEU A 37 4.84 -5.49 6.97
C LEU A 37 5.86 -5.15 8.08
N ASP A 38 5.78 -5.79 9.24
CA ASP A 38 6.63 -5.49 10.41
C ASP A 38 8.12 -5.82 10.20
N GLY A 39 8.44 -6.71 9.26
CA GLY A 39 9.81 -7.12 8.96
C GLY A 39 10.55 -6.20 7.98
N LEU A 40 9.87 -5.21 7.40
CA LEU A 40 10.45 -4.36 6.37
C LEU A 40 11.30 -3.25 6.99
N SER A 41 12.54 -3.13 6.53
CA SER A 41 13.31 -1.90 6.73
C SER A 41 12.61 -0.73 6.04
N ARG A 42 12.93 0.50 6.46
CA ARG A 42 12.33 1.71 5.89
C ARG A 42 12.53 1.81 4.37
N SER A 43 13.71 1.46 3.86
CA SER A 43 13.98 1.51 2.42
C SER A 43 13.19 0.46 1.64
N GLN A 44 13.03 -0.74 2.20
CA GLN A 44 12.16 -1.76 1.59
C GLN A 44 10.71 -1.29 1.59
N PHE A 45 10.22 -0.77 2.71
CA PHE A 45 8.86 -0.24 2.80
C PHE A 45 8.60 0.87 1.76
N ASP A 46 9.53 1.81 1.60
CA ASP A 46 9.42 2.88 0.59
C ASP A 46 9.36 2.30 -0.84
N VAL A 47 10.14 1.25 -1.14
CA VAL A 47 10.12 0.55 -2.44
C VAL A 47 8.80 -0.17 -2.67
N GLU A 48 8.31 -0.91 -1.68
CA GLU A 48 7.05 -1.66 -1.75
C GLU A 48 5.84 -0.74 -1.96
N VAL A 49 5.81 0.42 -1.28
CA VAL A 49 4.77 1.43 -1.51
C VAL A 49 4.79 1.92 -2.96
N ARG A 50 5.96 2.11 -3.57
CA ARG A 50 6.06 2.52 -4.97
C ARG A 50 5.57 1.40 -5.91
N ILE A 51 5.97 0.16 -5.68
CA ILE A 51 5.52 -1.00 -6.48
C ILE A 51 4.00 -1.15 -6.37
N ALA A 52 3.44 -1.09 -5.17
CA ALA A 52 2.00 -1.15 -4.96
C ALA A 52 1.24 -0.04 -5.71
N LEU A 53 1.76 1.20 -5.73
CA LEU A 53 1.18 2.28 -6.52
C LEU A 53 1.23 2.00 -8.04
N GLU A 54 2.30 1.39 -8.54
CA GLU A 54 2.40 0.96 -9.94
C GLU A 54 1.37 -0.14 -10.25
N CYS A 55 1.17 -1.10 -9.35
CA CYS A 55 0.13 -2.13 -9.46
C CYS A 55 -1.29 -1.54 -9.48
N ILE A 56 -1.57 -0.60 -8.57
CA ILE A 56 -2.88 0.09 -8.52
C ILE A 56 -3.14 0.87 -9.80
N ALA A 57 -2.12 1.49 -10.39
CA ALA A 57 -2.27 2.21 -11.65
C ALA A 57 -2.46 1.27 -12.86
N ALA A 58 -1.94 0.04 -12.78
CA ALA A 58 -2.02 -0.95 -13.86
C ALA A 58 -3.28 -1.84 -13.79
N ALA A 59 -3.90 -1.97 -12.62
CA ALA A 59 -5.08 -2.80 -12.38
C ALA A 59 -6.38 -1.97 -12.32
N PRO A 60 -7.55 -2.55 -12.64
CA PRO A 60 -8.83 -1.95 -12.32
C PRO A 60 -8.96 -1.63 -10.83
N LEU A 61 -9.58 -0.49 -10.50
CA LEU A 61 -9.82 -0.09 -9.10
C LEU A 61 -10.60 -1.15 -8.31
N ALA A 62 -11.51 -1.87 -8.96
CA ALA A 62 -12.28 -2.95 -8.37
C ALA A 62 -11.40 -4.07 -7.79
N ASP A 63 -10.26 -4.37 -8.44
CA ASP A 63 -9.33 -5.39 -7.98
C ASP A 63 -8.63 -4.94 -6.69
N SER A 64 -8.26 -3.65 -6.62
CA SER A 64 -7.65 -3.06 -5.43
C SER A 64 -8.61 -3.00 -4.24
N GLU A 65 -9.89 -2.70 -4.48
CA GLU A 65 -10.92 -2.72 -3.44
C GLU A 65 -11.21 -4.16 -2.96
N ALA A 66 -11.34 -5.11 -3.89
CA ALA A 66 -11.56 -6.51 -3.56
C ALA A 66 -10.38 -7.09 -2.76
N LEU A 67 -9.15 -6.75 -3.15
CA LEU A 67 -7.94 -7.17 -2.44
C LEU A 67 -7.90 -6.61 -1.02
N ALA A 68 -8.13 -5.31 -0.85
CA ALA A 68 -8.18 -4.69 0.48
C ALA A 68 -9.27 -5.34 1.36
N THR A 69 -10.45 -5.57 0.80
CA THR A 69 -11.56 -6.26 1.48
C THR A 69 -11.18 -7.67 1.92
N SER A 70 -10.43 -8.42 1.10
CA SER A 70 -9.99 -9.78 1.44
C SER A 70 -9.07 -9.85 2.67
N TYR A 71 -8.36 -8.77 2.96
CA TYR A 71 -7.53 -8.61 4.16
C TYR A 71 -8.26 -7.91 5.33
N GLY A 72 -9.54 -7.56 5.17
CA GLY A 72 -10.34 -6.88 6.18
C GLY A 72 -9.97 -5.41 6.38
N LEU A 73 -9.51 -4.73 5.34
CA LEU A 73 -9.02 -3.34 5.38
C LEU A 73 -10.08 -2.29 5.03
#